data_AF-A0A9X3C6B0-F1
#
_entry.id   AF-A0A9X3C6B0-F1
#
_cell.length_a   1.000
_cell.length_b   1.000
_cell.length_c   1.000
_cell.angle_alpha   90.00
_cell.angle_beta   90.00
_cell.angle_gamma   90.00
#
_symmetry.space_group_name_H-M   'P 1'
#
loop_
_entity.id
_entity.type
_entity.pdbx_description
1 polymer ?
#
loop_
_entity_poly.entity_id
_entity_poly.type
_entity_poly.pdbx_seq_one_letter_code
_entity_poly.pdbx_strand_id
1 'polypeptide(L)' 'MERKVKYNYEFKLRCVEEVLKRHNSVKGTAKANSIAESNLTCWISRYNEFGIEGLLPRQKNKIDTADFAGRILKF' A
#
# COMPACT_ATOMS: atom_id res chain seq x y z
N MET A 1 4.32 10.24 17.10
CA MET A 1 3.19 10.47 16.19
C MET A 1 3.16 9.37 15.14
N GLU A 2 2.32 8.36 15.34
CA GLU A 2 2.14 7.29 14.36
C GLU A 2 1.52 7.86 13.09
N ARG A 3 2.23 7.76 11.96
CA ARG A 3 1.65 8.05 10.66
C ARG A 3 0.70 6.91 10.30
N LYS A 4 -0.58 7.08 10.59
CA LYS A 4 -1.64 6.17 10.11
C LYS A 4 -1.59 6.18 8.59
N VAL A 5 -1.15 5.07 8.00
CA VAL A 5 -1.13 4.89 6.55
C VAL A 5 -2.60 4.82 6.11
N LYS A 6 -3.09 5.88 5.45
CA LYS A 6 -4.50 5.97 4.99
C LYS A 6 -4.94 4.80 4.11
N TYR A 7 -4.00 4.12 3.45
CA TYR A 7 -4.29 2.99 2.55
C TYR A 7 -3.24 1.89 2.71
N ASN A 8 -3.67 0.72 3.17
CA ASN A 8 -2.79 -0.44 3.33
C ASN A 8 -2.24 -0.90 1.97
N TYR A 9 -1.06 -1.51 1.96
CA TYR A 9 -0.45 -2.07 0.74
C TYR A 9 -1.41 -3.00 -0.01
N GLU A 10 -2.01 -3.94 0.72
CA GLU A 10 -2.95 -4.92 0.17
C GLU A 10 -4.16 -4.25 -0.49
N PHE A 11 -4.62 -3.13 0.06
CA PHE A 11 -5.73 -2.39 -0.53
C PHE A 11 -5.35 -1.77 -1.88
N LYS A 12 -4.15 -1.17 -1.99
CA LYS A 12 -3.64 -0.63 -3.25
C LYS A 12 -3.45 -1.74 -4.29
N LEU A 13 -2.85 -2.85 -3.88
CA LEU A 13 -2.61 -4.01 -4.74
C LEU A 13 -3.91 -4.58 -5.27
N ARG A 14 -4.90 -4.81 -4.39
CA ARG A 14 -6.22 -5.30 -4.79
C ARG A 14 -6.88 -4.40 -5.83
N CYS A 15 -6.81 -3.08 -5.67
CA CYS A 15 -7.39 -2.15 -6.63
C CYS A 15 -6.70 -2.21 -8.00
N VAL A 16 -5.37 -2.28 -8.03
CA VAL A 16 -4.60 -2.39 -9.28
C VAL A 16 -4.86 -3.73 -9.97
N GLU A 17 -4.84 -4.83 -9.22
CA GLU A 17 -5.17 -6.16 -9.75
C GLU A 17 -6.59 -6.23 -10.27
N GLU A 18 -7.56 -5.59 -9.61
CA GLU A 18 -8.95 -5.61 -10.05
C GLU A 18 -9.14 -4.87 -11.38
N VAL A 19 -8.43 -3.76 -11.59
CA VAL A 19 -8.38 -3.06 -12.89
C VAL A 19 -7.75 -3.95 -13.96
N LEU A 20 -6.60 -4.57 -13.66
CA LEU A 20 -5.85 -5.40 -14.61
C LEU A 20 -6.59 -6.69 -14.97
N LYS A 21 -7.18 -7.39 -13.99
CA LYS A 21 -7.88 -8.67 -14.17
C LYS A 21 -9.27 -8.51 -14.78
N ARG A 22 -10.05 -7.50 -14.35
CA ARG A 22 -11.40 -7.28 -14.88
C ARG A 22 -11.43 -6.41 -16.13
N HIS A 23 -10.27 -5.92 -16.60
CA HIS A 23 -10.17 -4.94 -17.68
C HIS A 23 -11.12 -3.75 -17.45
N ASN A 24 -11.30 -3.40 -16.17
CA ASN A 24 -12.24 -2.37 -15.76
C ASN A 24 -11.64 -1.00 -16.03
N SER A 25 -12.47 -0.04 -16.41
CA SER A 25 -12.01 1.35 -16.50
C SER A 25 -11.57 1.84 -15.13
N VAL A 26 -10.41 2.51 -15.08
CA VAL A 26 -9.82 3.11 -13.86
C VAL A 26 -10.87 3.90 -13.09
N LYS A 27 -11.69 4.66 -13.80
CA LYS A 27 -12.80 5.45 -13.23
C LYS A 27 -13.85 4.62 -12.48
N GLY A 28 -14.23 3.47 -13.03
CA GLY A 28 -15.21 2.57 -12.43
C GLY A 28 -14.69 1.96 -11.13
N THR A 29 -13.47 1.41 -11.16
CA THR A 29 -12.83 0.82 -9.99
C THR A 29 -12.52 1.88 -8.92
N ALA A 30 -12.07 3.07 -9.31
CA ALA A 30 -11.83 4.19 -8.40
C ALA A 30 -13.12 4.60 -7.67
N LYS A 31 -14.24 4.73 -8.40
CA LYS A 31 -15.54 5.05 -7.80
C LYS A 31 -16.06 3.94 -6.89
N ALA A 32 -15.91 2.68 -7.28
CA ALA A 32 -16.32 1.52 -6.48
C ALA A 32 -15.53 1.42 -5.17
N ASN A 33 -14.23 1.72 -5.20
CA ASN A 33 -13.35 1.66 -4.03
C ASN A 33 -13.22 3.01 -3.30
N SER A 34 -13.99 4.03 -3.70
CA SER A 34 -13.94 5.40 -3.14
C SER A 34 -12.53 6.01 -3.10
N ILE A 35 -11.79 5.87 -4.21
CA ILE A 35 -10.42 6.36 -4.39
C ILE A 35 -10.41 7.43 -5.47
N ALA A 36 -9.50 8.40 -5.36
CA ALA A 36 -9.25 9.32 -6.45
C ALA A 36 -8.68 8.58 -7.68
N GLU A 37 -9.22 8.87 -8.85
CA GLU A 37 -8.77 8.29 -10.13
C GLU A 37 -7.26 8.51 -10.33
N SER A 38 -6.76 9.71 -10.01
CA SER A 38 -5.33 10.05 -10.09
C SER A 38 -4.45 9.14 -9.23
N ASN A 39 -4.92 8.73 -8.06
CA ASN A 39 -4.16 7.82 -7.18
C ASN A 39 -4.10 6.43 -7.80
N LEU A 40 -5.23 5.93 -8.31
CA LEU A 40 -5.30 4.62 -8.93
C LEU A 40 -4.44 4.56 -10.21
N THR A 41 -4.50 5.59 -11.06
CA THR A 41 -3.62 5.72 -12.23
C THR A 41 -2.15 5.68 -11.82
N CYS A 42 -1.75 6.45 -10.81
CA CYS A 42 -0.37 6.45 -10.33
C CYS A 42 0.08 5.08 -9.81
N TRP A 43 -0.81 4.36 -9.12
CA TRP A 43 -0.55 3.00 -8.64
C TRP A 43 -0.37 2.02 -9.79
N ILE A 44 -1.21 2.08 -10.82
CA ILE A 44 -1.10 1.24 -12.03
C ILE A 44 0.20 1.54 -12.78
N SER A 45 0.54 2.82 -12.99
CA SER A 45 1.79 3.20 -13.66
C SER A 45 3.02 2.67 -12.89
N ARG A 46 3.04 2.84 -11.57
CA ARG A 46 4.11 2.30 -10.71
C ARG A 46 4.17 0.78 -10.75
N TYR A 47 3.01 0.12 -10.79
CA TYR A 47 2.93 -1.33 -10.90
C TYR A 47 3.43 -1.82 -12.26
N ASN A 48 3.20 -1.08 -13.33
CA ASN A 48 3.70 -1.45 -14.65
C ASN A 48 5.22 -1.23 -14.78
N GLU A 49 5.76 -0.21 -14.10
CA GLU A 49 7.20 0.13 -14.17
C GLU A 49 8.06 -0.68 -13.20
N PHE A 50 7.60 -0.87 -11.96
CA PHE A 50 8.35 -1.52 -10.88
C PHE A 50 7.68 -2.81 -10.37
N GLY A 51 6.57 -3.24 -10.97
CA GLY A 51 5.82 -4.38 -10.46
C GLY A 51 5.21 -4.12 -9.09
N ILE A 52 5.09 -5.19 -8.32
CA ILE A 52 4.55 -5.19 -6.95
C ILE A 52 5.35 -4.26 -6.02
N GLU A 53 6.65 -4.09 -6.29
CA GLU A 53 7.54 -3.24 -5.50
C GLU A 53 7.20 -1.75 -5.60
N GLY A 54 6.61 -1.31 -6.72
CA GLY A 54 6.14 0.06 -6.90
C GLY A 54 4.96 0.46 -6.01
N LEU A 55 4.21 -0.54 -5.51
CA LEU A 55 3.06 -0.36 -4.62
C LEU A 55 3.43 -0.48 -3.14
N LEU A 56 4.57 -1.13 -2.84
CA LEU A 56 5.03 -1.32 -1.48
C LEU A 56 5.14 0.05 -0.79
N PRO A 57 4.56 0.21 0.42
CA PRO A 57 4.84 1.38 1.22
C PRO A 57 6.35 1.39 1.42
N ARG A 58 7.03 2.44 0.96
CA ARG A 58 8.46 2.60 1.19
C ARG A 58 8.66 2.56 2.69
N GLN A 59 9.07 1.40 3.19
CA GLN A 59 9.35 1.16 4.60
C GLN A 59 10.59 1.98 4.92
N LYS A 60 10.43 3.30 5.08
CA LYS A 60 11.37 4.10 5.83
C LYS A 60 11.19 3.71 7.28
N ASN A 61 11.91 2.66 7.65
CA ASN A 61 12.40 2.44 8.98
C ASN A 61 11.28 2.37 10.04
N LYS A 62 10.50 1.30 10.01
CA LYS A 62 10.03 0.75 11.27
C LYS A 62 11.20 -0.04 11.86
N ILE A 63 12.16 0.69 12.42
CA ILE A 63 12.86 0.18 13.60
C ILE A 63 11.71 0.06 14.59
N ASP A 64 11.11 -1.12 14.65
CA ASP A 64 10.23 -1.44 15.73
C ASP A 64 11.16 -1.55 16.94
N THR A 65 11.35 -0.41 17.61
CA THR A 65 12.09 -0.31 18.87
C THR A 65 11.27 -0.93 20.02
N ALA A 66 10.29 -1.80 19.73
CA ALA A 66 9.57 -2.56 20.74
C ALA A 66 10.28 -3.89 21.08
N ASP A 67 11.30 -4.31 20.33
CA ASP A 67 12.07 -5.53 20.62
C ASP A 67 13.51 -5.24 21.14
N PHE A 68 13.68 -4.25 22.01
CA PHE A 68 14.94 -4.12 22.76
C PHE A 68 14.74 -3.98 24.29
N ALA A 69 13.50 -3.94 24.78
CA ALA A 69 13.21 -3.68 26.20
C ALA A 69 12.61 -4.88 26.96
N GLY A 70 12.90 -6.12 26.53
CA GLY A 70 12.35 -7.33 27.17
C GLY A 70 13.34 -8.25 27.87
N ARG A 71 14.66 -7.98 27.79
CA ARG A 71 15.68 -8.97 28.21
C ARG A 71 16.80 -8.45 29.10
N ILE A 72 16.60 -7.31 29.74
CA ILE A 72 17.46 -6.86 30.84
C ILE A 72 16.58 -6.79 32.08
N LEU A 73 16.89 -7.67 33.04
CA LEU A 73 16.40 -7.69 34.41
C LEU A 73 15.01 -8.31 34.68
N LYS A 74 14.98 -9.65 34.84
CA LYS A 74 14.22 -10.27 35.93
C LYS A 74 14.73 -11.67 36.31
N PHE A 75 15.33 -11.72 37.51
CA PHE A 75 15.79 -12.84 38.34
C PHE A 75 17.06 -13.58 37.92
#